data_AF-A0A1G3ZUP3-F1
#
_entry.id   AF-A0A1G3ZUP3-F1
#
_cell.length_a   1.000
_cell.length_b   1.000
_cell.length_c   1.000
_cell.angle_alpha   90.00
_cell.angle_beta   90.00
_cell.angle_gamma   90.00
#
_symmetry.space_group_name_H-M   'P 1'
#
loop_
_entity.id
_entity.type
_entity.pdbx_description
1 polymer ?
#
loop_
_entity_poly.entity_id
_entity_poly.type
_entity_poly.pdbx_seq_one_letter_code
_entity_poly.pdbx_strand_id
1 'polypeptide(L)' 'MRHPNFIGAHWHQFGEQPTSGRFDGENLQNGFLDVCDTPYPETIAGIREVGYRLYEIRSKGKE' A
#
# COMPACT_ATOMS: atom_id res chain seq x y z
N MET A 1 1.09 3.54 12.42
CA MET A 1 0.43 4.63 13.19
C MET A 1 0.92 4.80 14.63
N ARG A 2 2.13 4.34 14.99
CA ARG A 2 2.69 4.54 16.34
C ARG A 2 3.42 5.86 16.49
N HIS A 3 4.14 6.28 15.44
CA HIS A 3 4.88 7.54 15.48
C HIS A 3 3.94 8.73 15.70
N PRO A 4 4.17 9.59 16.71
CA PRO A 4 3.20 10.59 17.15
C PRO A 4 2.89 11.64 16.09
N ASN A 5 3.87 11.97 15.25
CA ASN A 5 3.78 13.03 14.23
C ASN A 5 3.19 12.57 12.88
N PHE A 6 2.94 11.26 12.68
CA PHE A 6 2.33 10.77 11.44
C PHE A 6 0.84 10.50 11.65
N ILE A 7 0.02 11.11 10.78
CA ILE A 7 -1.45 10.94 10.78
C ILE A 7 -1.94 9.96 9.72
N GLY A 8 -1.05 9.46 8.86
CA GLY A 8 -1.38 8.53 7.79
C GLY A 8 -0.16 8.28 6.90
N ALA A 9 -0.31 7.35 5.96
CA ALA A 9 0.63 7.08 4.89
C ALA A 9 -0.16 6.60 3.66
N HIS A 10 0.26 7.02 2.47
CA HIS A 10 -0.31 6.54 1.22
C HIS A 10 0.64 5.59 0.52
N TRP A 11 0.06 4.63 -0.18
CA TRP A 11 0.77 3.72 -1.05
C TRP A 11 0.89 4.34 -2.44
N HIS A 12 2.08 4.29 -3.02
CA HIS A 12 2.29 4.57 -4.44
C HIS A 12 2.61 3.23 -5.11
N GLN A 13 1.72 2.65 -5.92
CA GLN A 13 0.52 3.23 -6.55
C GLN A 13 -0.59 2.18 -6.76
N PHE A 14 -1.69 2.55 -7.43
CA PHE A 14 -2.87 1.68 -7.55
C PHE A 14 -2.62 0.46 -8.45
N GLY A 15 -2.16 0.66 -9.68
CA GLY A 15 -1.73 -0.41 -10.58
C GLY A 15 -0.21 -0.51 -10.61
N GLU A 16 0.30 -1.70 -10.94
CA GLU A 16 1.72 -1.88 -11.20
C GLU A 16 2.14 -1.16 -12.48
N GLN A 17 3.44 -1.14 -12.75
CA GLN A 17 3.98 -0.50 -13.93
C GLN A 17 4.14 -1.49 -15.07
N PRO A 18 4.05 -1.04 -16.33
CA PRO A 18 4.32 -1.90 -17.48
C PRO A 18 5.70 -2.54 -17.37
N THR A 19 5.81 -3.81 -17.74
CA THR A 19 7.10 -4.52 -17.77
C THR A 19 8.10 -3.87 -18.73
N SER A 20 7.61 -3.17 -19.76
CA SER A 20 8.41 -2.36 -20.68
C SER A 20 8.84 -1.00 -20.13
N GLY A 21 8.45 -0.65 -18.90
CA GLY A 21 8.70 0.64 -18.28
C GLY A 21 7.65 1.70 -18.60
N ARG A 22 7.50 2.66 -17.69
CA ARG A 22 6.72 3.91 -17.85
C ARG A 22 7.55 4.96 -18.61
N PHE A 23 7.07 6.19 -18.73
CA PHE A 23 7.71 7.29 -19.47
C PHE A 23 9.16 7.61 -19.06
N ASP A 24 9.57 7.23 -17.85
CA ASP A 24 10.92 7.38 -17.29
C ASP A 24 11.69 6.05 -17.15
N GLY A 25 11.11 4.96 -17.65
CA GLY A 25 11.69 3.62 -17.60
C GLY A 25 11.41 2.83 -16.31
N GLU A 26 10.70 3.40 -15.33
CA GLU A 26 10.32 2.69 -14.11
C GLU A 26 9.38 1.51 -14.42
N ASN A 27 9.66 0.31 -13.89
CA ASN A 27 8.97 -0.95 -14.20
C ASN A 27 8.71 -1.84 -12.97
N LEU A 28 8.23 -1.24 -11.88
CA LEU A 28 8.04 -1.93 -10.60
C LEU A 28 6.71 -2.70 -10.49
N GLN A 29 6.75 -3.82 -9.76
CA GLN A 29 5.58 -4.47 -9.18
C GLN A 29 5.15 -3.75 -7.88
N ASN A 30 4.69 -2.51 -8.00
CA ASN A 30 4.30 -1.64 -6.87
C ASN A 30 2.79 -1.36 -6.81
N GLY A 31 1.98 -2.12 -7.56
CA GLY A 31 0.53 -1.97 -7.59
C GLY A 31 -0.22 -2.75 -6.51
N PHE A 32 -1.47 -2.34 -6.28
CA PHE A 32 -2.50 -3.23 -5.72
C PHE A 32 -3.08 -4.16 -6.77
N LEU A 33 -3.04 -3.74 -8.04
CA LEU A 33 -3.46 -4.52 -9.21
C LEU A 33 -2.28 -4.79 -10.14
N ASP A 34 -2.33 -5.90 -10.85
CA ASP A 34 -1.44 -6.22 -11.97
C ASP A 34 -1.86 -5.50 -13.27
N VAL A 35 -1.08 -5.66 -14.34
CA VAL A 35 -1.36 -5.04 -15.66
C VAL A 35 -2.67 -5.52 -16.30
N CYS A 36 -3.21 -6.65 -15.85
CA CYS A 36 -4.46 -7.23 -16.29
C CYS A 36 -5.66 -6.82 -15.42
N ASP A 37 -5.51 -5.80 -14.57
CA ASP A 37 -6.52 -5.34 -13.61
C ASP A 37 -6.88 -6.39 -12.54
N THR A 38 -5.99 -7.35 -12.29
CA THR A 38 -6.19 -8.40 -11.28
C THR A 38 -5.56 -7.99 -9.95
N PRO A 39 -6.29 -8.03 -8.83
CA PRO A 39 -5.72 -7.69 -7.53
C PRO A 39 -4.65 -8.69 -7.07
N TYR A 40 -3.57 -8.19 -6.46
CA TYR A 40 -2.61 -9.02 -5.73
C TYR A 40 -3.19 -9.45 -4.38
N PRO A 41 -3.62 -10.71 -4.19
CA PRO A 41 -4.38 -11.11 -3.01
C PRO A 41 -3.60 -10.94 -1.71
N GLU A 42 -2.29 -11.19 -1.72
CA GLU A 42 -1.40 -11.04 -0.56
C GLU A 42 -1.28 -9.56 -0.15
N THR A 43 -1.08 -8.68 -1.14
CA THR A 43 -0.99 -7.24 -0.90
C THR A 43 -2.30 -6.75 -0.29
N ILE A 44 -3.44 -7.07 -0.91
CA ILE A 44 -4.78 -6.70 -0.43
C ILE A 44 -5.04 -7.23 0.98
N ALA A 45 -4.62 -8.46 1.30
CA ALA A 45 -4.76 -9.01 2.64
C ALA A 45 -3.98 -8.19 3.67
N GLY A 46 -2.72 -7.83 3.38
CA GLY A 46 -1.88 -7.03 4.28
C GLY A 46 -2.43 -5.62 4.55
N ILE A 47 -2.89 -4.91 3.51
CA ILE A 47 -3.50 -3.57 3.70
C ILE A 47 -4.79 -3.66 4.50
N ARG A 48 -5.61 -4.70 4.31
CA ARG A 48 -6.83 -4.90 5.11
C ARG A 48 -6.50 -5.22 6.57
N GLU A 49 -5.52 -6.08 6.82
CA GLU A 49 -5.09 -6.42 8.19
C GLU A 49 -4.69 -5.15 8.97
N VAL A 50 -3.84 -4.32 8.38
CA VAL A 50 -3.39 -3.07 9.02
C VAL A 50 -4.51 -2.03 9.05
N GLY A 51 -5.25 -1.89 7.95
CA GLY A 51 -6.31 -0.89 7.79
C GLY A 51 -7.46 -1.08 8.77
N TYR A 52 -7.93 -2.31 8.97
CA TYR A 52 -9.01 -2.61 9.92
C TYR A 52 -8.62 -2.33 11.37
N ARG A 53 -7.33 -2.40 11.70
CA ARG A 53 -6.80 -2.17 13.05
C ARG A 53 -6.18 -0.79 13.22
N LEU A 54 -6.30 0.10 12.22
CA LEU A 54 -5.54 1.34 12.16
C LEU A 54 -5.71 2.23 13.40
N TYR A 55 -6.96 2.42 13.84
CA TYR A 55 -7.28 3.22 15.02
C TYR A 55 -6.87 2.55 16.33
N GLU A 56 -6.99 1.22 16.43
CA GLU A 56 -6.49 0.45 17.57
C GLU A 56 -4.97 0.59 17.71
N ILE A 57 -4.23 0.47 16.60
CA ILE A 57 -2.77 0.65 16.57
C ILE A 57 -2.40 2.09 16.97
N ARG A 58 -3.17 3.09 16.52
CA ARG A 58 -2.94 4.51 16.87
C ARG A 58 -3.21 4.80 18.34
N SER A 59 -4.27 4.24 18.92
CA SER A 59 -4.64 4.49 20.32
C SER A 59 -3.63 3.88 21.28
N LYS A 60 -3.18 2.65 21.03
CA LYS A 60 -2.17 1.95 21.84
C LYS A 60 -0.76 2.53 21.75
N GLY A 61 -0.43 3.28 20.70
CA GLY A 61 0.88 3.93 20.55
C GLY A 61 1.04 5.24 21.33
N LYS A 62 0.08 5.59 22.20
CA LYS A 62 0.12 6.78 23.06
C LYS A 62 0.56 6.47 24.50
N GLU A 63 0.71 5.20 24.85
CA GLU A 63 1.45 4.75 26.04
C GLU A 63 2.96 4.78 25.78
#